data_AF-A0A1X7RBH9-F1
#
_entry.id   AF-A0A1X7RBH9-F1
#
_cell.length_a   1.000
_cell.length_b   1.000
_cell.length_c   1.000
_cell.angle_alpha   90.00
_cell.angle_beta   90.00
_cell.angle_gamma   90.00
#
_symmetry.space_group_name_H-M   'P 1'
#
loop_
_entity.id
_entity.type
_entity.pdbx_description
1 polymer ?
#
loop_
_entity_poly.entity_id
_entity_poly.type
_entity_poly.pdbx_seq_one_letter_code
_entity_poly.pdbx_strand_id
1 'polypeptide(L)'
;MLRKLLFLLAGILIYYSRYSSVVVAAVGFAIIGYIVTDNLIPRVGPSFIKIGLFGKDLSKVGKPVLPECIGAVSATVYLFIMFFYIPFIFYRYLVTVTSGGGQRDVAVDQWPIDGPSYSVFPHSRLSEYLSSTLCLESTILLGIADDLFDIRWRHKFFLPAVAAIPLLAVYYIDFGVTSVLVPGFMQNWLSKCMFFLHEKGIVETPINITSIDLKGLYYMYMASMAIFCPNSINILAGINGLEVGQSIVLGLLALINDTLYMTLGSETTKNSHRFSIVLIIPFLGVSMALFKWNKWPAKVFVGDTYCYFAGMVFAVVGIQGHFAKTMLLLFVPQIINFIYSVPQLFNLVFCPRHRLPKFNESDGLLYPSRANLKENPPKTFFIPILKVLGFCHLIDLEIDDKTGQIISCSNMTIINLMLVWFGPMREDKLCNLILSCQFMIGIAALVLRHCVGSIIFQHDNLWTIK
;
A
#
# COMPACT_ATOMS: atom_id res chain seq x y z
N MET A 1 29.72 -6.96 15.64
CA MET A 1 30.41 -5.82 15.00
C MET A 1 29.48 -5.02 14.08
N LEU A 2 28.90 -5.65 13.04
CA LEU A 2 28.02 -4.99 12.05
C LEU A 2 26.88 -4.14 12.65
N ARG A 3 26.14 -4.66 13.64
CA ARG A 3 25.03 -3.92 14.27
C ARG A 3 25.48 -2.63 14.98
N LYS A 4 26.64 -2.66 15.65
CA LYS A 4 27.20 -1.46 16.31
C LYS A 4 27.60 -0.42 15.27
N LEU A 5 28.17 -0.86 14.14
CA LEU A 5 28.51 0.02 13.02
C LEU A 5 27.27 0.65 12.39
N LEU A 6 26.21 -0.13 12.16
CA LEU A 6 24.94 0.40 11.65
C LEU A 6 24.29 1.41 12.62
N PHE A 7 24.33 1.14 13.92
CA PHE A 7 23.81 2.08 14.92
C PHE A 7 24.60 3.39 14.96
N LEU A 8 25.93 3.31 14.88
CA LEU A 8 26.80 4.48 14.76
C LEU A 8 26.50 5.27 13.48
N LEU A 9 26.38 4.58 12.34
CA LEU A 9 26.01 5.20 11.06
C LEU A 9 24.65 5.91 11.16
N ALA A 10 23.65 5.28 11.77
CA ALA A 10 22.35 5.90 11.98
C ALA A 10 22.44 7.19 12.81
N GLY A 11 23.21 7.16 13.90
CA GLY A 11 23.48 8.35 14.72
C GLY A 11 24.15 9.48 13.94
N ILE A 12 25.14 9.15 13.10
CA ILE A 12 25.83 10.12 12.23
C ILE A 12 24.85 10.73 11.21
N LEU A 13 24.03 9.91 10.55
CA LEU A 13 23.05 10.38 9.56
C LEU A 13 22.01 11.31 10.19
N ILE A 14 21.46 10.92 11.35
CA ILE A 14 20.49 11.73 12.09
C ILE A 14 21.14 13.05 12.55
N TYR A 15 22.36 13.01 13.09
CA TYR A 15 23.09 14.21 13.48
C TYR A 15 23.33 15.16 12.30
N TYR A 16 23.79 14.62 11.15
CA TYR A 16 24.11 15.40 9.96
C TYR A 16 22.87 15.91 9.21
N SER A 17 21.70 15.29 9.40
CA SER A 17 20.44 15.68 8.76
C SER A 17 20.09 17.16 8.96
N ARG A 18 20.46 17.74 10.11
CA ARG A 18 20.21 19.16 10.44
C ARG A 18 20.83 20.13 9.44
N TYR A 19 21.90 19.71 8.77
CA TYR A 19 22.64 20.50 7.78
C TYR A 19 22.25 20.19 6.34
N SER A 20 21.59 19.06 6.08
CA SER A 20 21.36 18.55 4.73
C SER A 20 19.88 18.50 4.38
N SER A 21 19.20 17.40 4.73
CA SER A 21 17.81 17.13 4.40
C SER A 21 17.19 16.21 5.43
N VAL A 22 15.89 16.37 5.65
CA VAL A 22 15.06 15.44 6.42
C VAL A 22 15.21 14.00 5.90
N VAL A 23 15.37 13.81 4.59
CA VAL A 23 15.57 12.49 3.97
C VAL A 23 16.77 11.74 4.57
N VAL A 24 17.84 12.44 4.95
CA VAL A 24 19.01 11.83 5.59
C VAL A 24 18.67 11.30 6.98
N ALA A 25 17.86 12.04 7.75
CA ALA A 25 17.32 11.55 9.01
C ALA A 25 16.42 10.33 8.79
N ALA A 26 15.57 10.32 7.75
CA ALA A 26 14.73 9.17 7.42
C ALA A 26 15.57 7.88 7.23
N VAL A 27 16.71 7.96 6.53
CA VAL A 27 17.63 6.82 6.35
C VAL A 27 18.21 6.36 7.70
N GLY A 28 18.66 7.29 8.55
CA GLY A 28 19.14 6.95 9.88
C GLY A 28 18.07 6.26 10.73
N PHE A 29 16.84 6.78 10.71
CA PHE A 29 15.70 6.18 11.39
C PHE A 29 15.30 4.82 10.82
N ALA A 30 15.39 4.61 9.51
CA ALA A 30 15.17 3.30 8.91
C ALA A 30 16.19 2.25 9.38
N ILE A 31 17.46 2.64 9.53
CA ILE A 31 18.50 1.76 10.09
C ILE A 31 18.18 1.42 11.55
N ILE A 32 17.76 2.40 12.36
CA ILE A 32 17.31 2.16 13.74
C ILE A 32 16.13 1.19 13.75
N GLY A 33 15.11 1.43 12.92
CA GLY A 33 13.93 0.58 12.81
C GLY A 33 14.26 -0.85 12.41
N TYR A 34 15.18 -1.03 11.46
CA TYR A 34 15.69 -2.34 11.11
C TYR A 34 16.32 -3.05 12.31
N ILE A 35 17.25 -2.37 13.00
CA ILE A 35 18.00 -2.95 14.13
C ILE A 35 17.06 -3.31 15.28
N VAL A 36 16.13 -2.41 15.64
CA VAL A 36 15.20 -2.60 16.76
C VAL A 36 14.23 -3.74 16.43
N THR A 37 13.63 -3.73 15.24
CA THR A 37 12.69 -4.79 14.81
C THR A 37 13.37 -6.17 14.76
N ASP A 38 14.55 -6.27 14.13
CA ASP A 38 15.34 -7.52 14.03
C ASP A 38 15.76 -8.06 15.41
N ASN A 39 15.86 -7.19 16.41
CA ASN A 39 16.14 -7.58 17.79
C ASN A 39 14.89 -8.02 18.55
N LEU A 40 13.77 -7.33 18.38
CA LEU A 40 12.57 -7.60 19.16
C LEU A 40 11.89 -8.90 18.73
N ILE A 41 11.79 -9.17 17.42
CA ILE A 41 11.10 -10.35 16.87
C ILE A 41 11.44 -11.67 17.61
N PRO A 42 12.71 -12.10 17.71
CA PRO A 42 13.04 -13.37 18.37
C PRO A 42 12.81 -13.36 19.89
N ARG A 43 12.78 -12.18 20.52
CA ARG A 43 12.56 -12.05 21.97
C ARG A 43 11.09 -12.14 22.35
N VAL A 44 10.21 -11.62 21.49
CA VAL A 44 8.77 -11.60 21.75
C VAL A 44 8.03 -12.77 21.12
N GLY A 45 8.57 -13.39 20.06
CA GLY A 45 7.95 -14.54 19.38
C GLY A 45 7.42 -15.63 20.33
N PRO A 46 8.21 -16.13 21.30
CA PRO A 46 7.73 -17.12 22.27
C PRO A 46 6.54 -16.64 23.11
N SER A 47 6.47 -15.35 23.43
CA SER A 47 5.34 -14.76 24.17
C SER A 47 4.06 -14.75 23.35
N PHE A 48 4.15 -14.51 22.02
CA PHE A 48 2.99 -14.57 21.12
C PHE A 48 2.43 -15.99 21.07
N ILE A 49 3.29 -17.01 20.93
CA ILE A 49 2.87 -18.41 21.01
C ILE A 49 2.19 -18.71 22.36
N LYS A 50 2.78 -18.22 23.48
CA LYS A 50 2.25 -18.45 24.83
C LYS A 50 0.81 -17.95 25.00
N ILE A 51 0.43 -16.85 24.35
CA ILE A 51 -0.93 -16.29 24.42
C ILE A 51 -1.86 -16.83 23.33
N GLY A 52 -1.42 -17.80 22.53
CA GLY A 52 -2.22 -18.43 21.49
C GLY A 52 -2.13 -17.80 20.10
N LEU A 53 -1.26 -16.79 19.90
CA LEU A 53 -1.02 -16.18 18.59
C LEU A 53 0.05 -16.98 17.82
N PHE A 54 -0.38 -18.06 17.18
CA PHE A 54 0.47 -18.91 16.36
C PHE A 54 -0.29 -19.55 15.21
N GLY A 55 0.43 -19.82 14.11
CA GLY A 55 -0.06 -20.51 12.94
C GLY A 55 0.79 -21.73 12.60
N LYS A 56 0.21 -22.71 11.87
CA LYS A 56 0.97 -23.84 11.31
C LYS A 56 1.39 -23.50 9.88
N ASP A 57 2.66 -23.70 9.56
CA ASP A 57 3.12 -23.61 8.17
C ASP A 57 2.62 -24.83 7.37
N LEU A 58 1.52 -24.64 6.63
CA LEU A 58 0.89 -25.70 5.83
C LEU A 58 1.72 -26.14 4.63
N SER A 59 2.75 -25.36 4.27
CA SER A 59 3.62 -25.59 3.11
C SER A 59 4.96 -26.23 3.49
N LYS A 60 5.01 -26.93 4.63
CA LYS A 60 6.19 -27.60 5.17
C LYS A 60 5.86 -28.97 5.76
N VAL A 61 6.79 -29.91 5.62
CA VAL A 61 6.73 -31.22 6.28
C VAL A 61 6.66 -31.03 7.80
N GLY A 62 5.76 -31.75 8.46
CA GLY A 62 5.56 -31.67 9.91
C GLY A 62 4.78 -30.43 10.38
N LYS A 63 4.42 -29.51 9.48
CA LYS A 63 3.57 -28.33 9.74
C LYS A 63 3.99 -27.56 11.01
N PRO A 64 5.22 -27.03 11.04
CA PRO A 64 5.77 -26.39 12.24
C PRO A 64 4.90 -25.21 12.69
N VAL A 65 4.82 -25.04 14.00
CA VAL A 65 4.09 -23.93 14.62
C VAL A 65 5.01 -22.72 14.70
N LEU A 66 4.56 -21.60 14.13
CA LEU A 66 5.28 -20.33 14.10
C LEU A 66 4.47 -19.25 14.83
N PRO A 67 5.13 -18.29 15.50
CA PRO A 67 4.42 -17.14 16.07
C PRO A 67 3.74 -16.34 14.97
N GLU A 68 2.51 -15.89 15.24
CA GLU A 68 1.68 -15.11 14.32
C GLU A 68 1.52 -13.67 14.83
N CYS A 69 0.92 -12.77 14.05
CA CYS A 69 0.77 -11.34 14.40
C CYS A 69 2.11 -10.61 14.66
N ILE A 70 3.25 -11.15 14.19
CA ILE A 70 4.58 -10.53 14.42
C ILE A 70 4.75 -9.21 13.64
N GLY A 71 3.89 -8.97 12.64
CA GLY A 71 3.72 -7.67 12.00
C GLY A 71 3.50 -6.52 12.97
N ALA A 72 2.80 -6.76 14.08
CA ALA A 72 2.56 -5.78 15.13
C ALA A 72 3.86 -5.20 15.71
N VAL A 73 4.92 -6.01 15.80
CA VAL A 73 6.24 -5.55 16.28
C VAL A 73 6.83 -4.52 15.32
N SER A 74 6.86 -4.83 14.01
CA SER A 74 7.38 -3.91 12.99
C SER A 74 6.56 -2.62 12.90
N ALA A 75 5.23 -2.73 12.97
CA ALA A 75 4.31 -1.62 12.87
C ALA A 75 4.43 -0.69 14.09
N THR A 76 4.55 -1.25 15.30
CA THR A 76 4.76 -0.50 16.53
C THR A 76 6.11 0.23 16.51
N VAL A 77 7.18 -0.45 16.10
CA VAL A 77 8.51 0.19 15.96
C VAL A 77 8.45 1.34 14.94
N TYR A 78 7.75 1.17 13.83
CA TYR A 78 7.53 2.24 12.86
C TYR A 78 6.80 3.44 13.45
N LEU A 79 5.71 3.24 14.22
CA LEU A 79 5.00 4.33 14.89
C LEU A 79 5.91 5.12 15.83
N PHE A 80 6.69 4.45 16.67
CA PHE A 80 7.66 5.12 17.54
C PHE A 80 8.70 5.90 16.76
N ILE A 81 9.16 5.36 15.62
CA ILE A 81 10.04 6.10 14.73
C ILE A 81 9.36 7.36 14.21
N MET A 82 8.10 7.29 13.76
CA MET A 82 7.36 8.48 13.31
C MET A 82 7.27 9.53 14.43
N PHE A 83 6.99 9.13 15.66
CA PHE A 83 6.96 10.06 16.80
C PHE A 83 8.32 10.71 17.07
N PHE A 84 9.40 9.91 17.12
CA PHE A 84 10.75 10.45 17.35
C PHE A 84 11.29 11.25 16.18
N TYR A 85 10.70 11.11 15.00
CA TYR A 85 11.14 11.79 13.80
C TYR A 85 10.59 13.22 13.68
N ILE A 86 9.48 13.55 14.37
CA ILE A 86 8.84 14.88 14.37
C ILE A 86 9.85 16.03 14.55
N PRO A 87 10.73 16.05 15.58
CA PRO A 87 11.64 17.17 15.80
C PRO A 87 12.64 17.38 14.67
N PHE A 88 12.99 16.33 13.92
CA PHE A 88 13.94 16.42 12.81
C PHE A 88 13.28 16.91 11.53
N ILE A 89 11.99 16.59 11.32
CA ILE A 89 11.20 17.14 10.20
C ILE A 89 11.08 18.66 10.35
N PHE A 90 10.86 19.15 11.57
CA PHE A 90 10.61 20.56 11.86
C PHE A 90 11.81 21.31 12.47
N TYR A 91 13.00 20.70 12.51
CA TYR A 91 14.17 21.23 13.24
C TYR A 91 14.47 22.69 12.90
N ARG A 92 14.46 23.06 11.61
CA ARG A 92 14.75 24.43 11.15
C ARG A 92 13.74 25.46 11.68
N TYR A 93 12.50 25.07 11.91
CA TYR A 93 11.44 25.94 12.43
C TYR A 93 11.45 26.01 13.96
N LEU A 94 11.82 24.93 14.64
CA LEU A 94 11.91 24.90 16.10
C LEU A 94 13.04 25.80 16.62
N VAL A 95 14.19 25.79 15.95
CA VAL A 95 15.38 26.57 16.35
C VAL A 95 15.24 28.07 16.02
N THR A 96 14.33 28.43 15.11
CA THR A 96 14.18 29.83 14.65
C THR A 96 13.01 30.57 15.29
N VAL A 97 11.94 29.88 15.77
CA VAL A 97 10.65 30.56 16.09
C VAL A 97 10.01 30.17 17.44
N THR A 98 10.66 29.43 18.33
CA THR A 98 10.01 29.07 19.60
C THR A 98 10.19 30.13 20.71
N SER A 99 9.34 31.15 20.71
CA SER A 99 8.80 31.69 21.96
C SER A 99 7.79 30.68 22.51
N GLY A 100 8.02 30.17 23.72
CA GLY A 100 7.26 29.09 24.32
C GLY A 100 5.75 29.32 24.32
N GLY A 101 4.99 28.23 24.12
CA GLY A 101 3.53 28.24 23.97
C GLY A 101 2.75 28.60 25.24
N GLY A 102 2.84 29.85 25.68
CA GLY A 102 2.02 30.44 26.72
C GLY A 102 2.17 31.96 26.70
N GLN A 103 1.09 32.68 26.42
CA GLN A 103 0.92 34.14 26.35
C GLN A 103 1.39 34.84 25.06
N ARG A 104 0.45 35.56 24.44
CA ARG A 104 0.48 36.06 23.05
C ARG A 104 0.41 37.58 22.92
N ASP A 105 0.75 38.35 23.95
CA ASP A 105 0.56 39.82 23.93
C ASP A 105 1.87 40.63 23.93
N VAL A 106 3.01 40.00 23.65
CA VAL A 106 4.24 40.76 23.38
C VAL A 106 4.91 40.16 22.15
N ALA A 107 4.31 40.41 20.99
CA ALA A 107 5.12 40.65 19.81
C ALA A 107 5.97 41.88 20.17
N VAL A 108 7.22 41.65 20.56
CA VAL A 108 8.18 42.73 20.72
C VAL A 108 8.35 43.32 19.32
N ASP A 109 7.70 44.46 19.08
CA ASP A 109 8.00 45.34 17.96
C ASP A 109 9.44 45.83 18.12
N GLN A 110 10.41 45.09 17.57
CA GLN A 110 11.78 45.54 17.43
C GLN A 110 12.25 45.39 15.98
N TRP A 111 12.23 46.55 15.33
CA TRP A 111 12.98 47.06 14.17
C TRP A 111 13.28 46.19 12.94
N PRO A 112 13.12 46.75 11.72
CA PRO A 112 13.42 46.06 10.48
C PRO A 112 14.94 46.03 10.28
N ILE A 113 15.56 44.86 10.37
CA ILE A 113 16.89 44.62 9.85
C ILE A 113 16.75 43.66 8.69
N ASP A 114 17.19 44.12 7.51
CA ASP A 114 17.17 43.40 6.24
C ASP A 114 17.79 41.99 6.38
N GLY A 115 16.93 40.97 6.35
CA GLY A 115 17.26 39.55 6.42
C GLY A 115 16.01 38.72 6.10
N PRO A 116 16.16 37.46 5.60
CA PRO A 116 15.03 36.70 5.07
C PRO A 116 13.99 36.47 6.16
N SER A 117 12.76 36.88 5.88
CA SER A 117 11.59 36.89 6.76
C SER A 117 11.57 35.73 7.76
N TYR A 118 11.39 36.03 9.05
CA TYR A 118 11.14 35.04 10.10
C TYR A 118 10.06 34.04 9.63
N SER A 119 10.47 32.79 9.38
CA SER A 119 9.57 31.78 8.84
C SER A 119 8.65 31.26 9.94
N VAL A 120 7.41 31.73 9.99
CA VAL A 120 6.36 31.22 10.89
C VAL A 120 6.33 29.69 10.86
N PHE A 121 6.11 29.06 12.02
CA PHE A 121 6.07 27.60 12.13
C PHE A 121 4.99 26.98 11.21
N PRO A 122 5.30 25.96 10.39
CA PRO A 122 4.39 25.43 9.39
C PRO A 122 3.36 24.45 9.99
N HIS A 123 2.32 24.98 10.62
CA HIS A 123 1.29 24.19 11.28
C HIS A 123 0.54 23.23 10.35
N SER A 124 0.31 23.59 9.08
CA SER A 124 -0.36 22.71 8.10
C SER A 124 0.46 21.45 7.82
N ARG A 125 1.78 21.57 7.67
CA ARG A 125 2.67 20.41 7.48
C ARG A 125 2.73 19.52 8.71
N LEU A 126 2.65 20.11 9.90
CA LEU A 126 2.55 19.35 11.14
C LEU A 126 1.21 18.60 11.23
N SER A 127 0.10 19.26 10.87
CA SER A 127 -1.25 18.68 10.79
C SER A 127 -1.30 17.49 9.82
N GLU A 128 -0.74 17.64 8.61
CA GLU A 128 -0.60 16.58 7.62
C GLU A 128 0.17 15.37 8.16
N TYR A 129 1.31 15.60 8.83
CA TYR A 129 2.12 14.54 9.42
C TYR A 129 1.44 13.84 10.61
N LEU A 130 0.83 14.61 11.51
CA LEU A 130 0.15 14.07 12.69
C LEU A 130 -1.11 13.30 12.31
N SER A 131 -1.93 13.79 11.37
CA SER A 131 -3.11 13.06 10.89
C SER A 131 -2.75 11.75 10.19
N SER A 132 -1.66 11.76 9.42
CA SER A 132 -1.10 10.56 8.80
C SER A 132 -0.63 9.55 9.85
N THR A 133 0.07 10.02 10.88
CA THR A 133 0.53 9.16 11.98
C THR A 133 -0.64 8.60 12.79
N LEU A 134 -1.65 9.41 13.09
CA LEU A 134 -2.86 8.99 13.80
C LEU A 134 -3.70 7.98 13.00
N CYS A 135 -3.79 8.16 11.67
CA CYS A 135 -4.41 7.20 10.77
C CYS A 135 -3.68 5.84 10.81
N LEU A 136 -2.35 5.86 10.77
CA LEU A 136 -1.52 4.66 10.85
C LEU A 136 -1.64 3.99 12.23
N GLU A 137 -1.62 4.76 13.31
CA GLU A 137 -1.83 4.27 14.67
C GLU A 137 -3.19 3.58 14.80
N SER A 138 -4.26 4.25 14.36
CA SER A 138 -5.63 3.69 14.37
C SER A 138 -5.70 2.39 13.57
N THR A 139 -5.04 2.35 12.40
CA THR A 139 -5.01 1.15 11.56
C THR A 139 -4.26 0.00 12.20
N ILE A 140 -3.12 0.28 12.86
CA ILE A 140 -2.31 -0.72 13.54
C ILE A 140 -3.09 -1.30 14.73
N LEU A 141 -3.77 -0.46 15.51
CA LEU A 141 -4.65 -0.91 16.59
C LEU A 141 -5.77 -1.82 16.07
N LEU A 142 -6.41 -1.45 14.96
CA LEU A 142 -7.45 -2.27 14.34
C LEU A 142 -6.90 -3.59 13.80
N GLY A 143 -5.71 -3.59 13.21
CA GLY A 143 -5.04 -4.81 12.74
C GLY A 143 -4.72 -5.77 13.89
N ILE A 144 -4.20 -5.25 15.00
CA ILE A 144 -3.93 -6.05 16.21
C ILE A 144 -5.24 -6.58 16.79
N ALA A 145 -6.29 -5.76 16.83
CA ALA A 145 -7.60 -6.20 17.29
C ALA A 145 -8.19 -7.29 16.39
N ASP A 146 -8.00 -7.21 15.07
CA ASP A 146 -8.45 -8.21 14.12
C ASP A 146 -7.71 -9.55 14.31
N ASP A 147 -6.38 -9.52 14.44
CA ASP A 147 -5.57 -10.70 14.74
C ASP A 147 -5.92 -11.35 16.11
N LEU A 148 -6.34 -10.55 17.10
CA LEU A 148 -6.71 -11.03 18.44
C LEU A 148 -8.15 -11.58 18.52
N PHE A 149 -9.09 -10.97 17.80
CA PHE A 149 -10.51 -11.23 17.96
C PHE A 149 -11.17 -11.96 16.78
N ASP A 150 -10.45 -12.17 15.66
CA ASP A 150 -10.97 -12.76 14.42
C ASP A 150 -12.30 -12.10 13.99
N ILE A 151 -12.23 -10.79 13.70
CA ILE A 151 -13.43 -9.98 13.46
C ILE A 151 -14.12 -10.45 12.17
N ARG A 152 -15.44 -10.61 12.23
CA ARG A 152 -16.24 -11.04 11.07
C ARG A 152 -16.04 -10.11 9.86
N TRP A 153 -15.90 -10.70 8.67
CA TRP A 153 -15.60 -10.02 7.40
C TRP A 153 -16.47 -8.77 7.12
N ARG A 154 -17.76 -8.81 7.47
CA ARG A 154 -18.71 -7.71 7.24
C ARG A 154 -18.37 -6.43 8.01
N HIS A 155 -17.72 -6.56 9.16
CA HIS A 155 -17.25 -5.42 9.96
C HIS A 155 -15.84 -5.05 9.50
N LYS A 156 -14.98 -6.07 9.34
CA LYS A 156 -13.59 -5.98 8.87
C LYS A 156 -13.41 -5.13 7.61
N PHE A 157 -14.33 -5.26 6.64
CA PHE A 157 -14.23 -4.54 5.37
C PHE A 157 -14.19 -3.00 5.51
N PHE A 158 -14.97 -2.41 6.43
CA PHE A 158 -15.09 -0.94 6.55
C PHE A 158 -14.17 -0.33 7.61
N LEU A 159 -13.55 -1.14 8.48
CA LEU A 159 -12.68 -0.67 9.55
C LEU A 159 -11.53 0.24 9.06
N PRO A 160 -10.84 -0.05 7.94
CA PRO A 160 -9.79 0.85 7.45
C PRO A 160 -10.29 2.25 7.05
N ALA A 161 -11.53 2.39 6.56
CA ALA A 161 -12.10 3.72 6.26
C ALA A 161 -12.33 4.53 7.54
N VAL A 162 -12.73 3.89 8.64
CA VAL A 162 -12.89 4.55 9.94
C VAL A 162 -11.54 5.03 10.46
N ALA A 163 -10.49 4.21 10.36
CA ALA A 163 -9.14 4.62 10.72
C ALA A 163 -8.59 5.78 9.88
N ALA A 164 -9.06 5.93 8.64
CA ALA A 164 -8.66 7.01 7.75
C ALA A 164 -9.38 8.35 8.00
N ILE A 165 -10.36 8.43 8.90
CA ILE A 165 -11.10 9.67 9.19
C ILE A 165 -10.17 10.87 9.52
N PRO A 166 -9.14 10.75 10.37
CA PRO A 166 -8.24 11.88 10.65
C PRO A 166 -7.53 12.39 9.40
N LEU A 167 -7.11 11.48 8.52
CA LEU A 167 -6.47 11.80 7.24
C LEU A 167 -7.42 12.61 6.34
N LEU A 168 -8.67 12.14 6.22
CA LEU A 168 -9.69 12.79 5.39
C LEU A 168 -10.11 14.15 5.94
N ALA A 169 -10.21 14.29 7.26
CA ALA A 169 -10.54 15.55 7.93
C ALA A 169 -9.46 16.61 7.69
N VAL A 170 -8.18 16.24 7.84
CA VAL A 170 -7.07 17.15 7.55
C VAL A 170 -6.99 17.47 6.06
N TYR A 171 -7.22 16.49 5.17
CA TYR A 171 -7.28 16.75 3.74
C TYR A 171 -8.34 17.81 3.39
N TYR A 172 -9.51 17.74 4.03
CA TYR A 172 -10.59 18.72 3.85
C TYR A 172 -10.21 20.12 4.32
N ILE A 173 -9.53 20.23 5.47
CA ILE A 173 -9.16 21.52 6.07
C ILE A 173 -7.99 22.18 5.32
N ASP A 174 -6.94 21.42 5.02
CA ASP A 174 -5.67 21.97 4.54
C ASP A 174 -5.58 22.05 3.00
N PHE A 175 -6.24 21.14 2.27
CA PHE A 175 -6.19 21.12 0.80
C PHE A 175 -7.54 21.41 0.15
N GLY A 176 -8.59 20.69 0.54
CA GLY A 176 -9.94 20.87 0.01
C GLY A 176 -10.11 20.62 -1.50
N VAL A 177 -9.07 20.15 -2.21
CA VAL A 177 -9.10 19.95 -3.65
C VAL A 177 -9.78 18.63 -4.00
N THR A 178 -10.97 18.72 -4.60
CA THR A 178 -11.79 17.59 -5.04
C THR A 178 -11.95 17.51 -6.56
N SER A 179 -11.32 18.42 -7.30
CA SER A 179 -11.33 18.47 -8.76
C SER A 179 -10.35 17.46 -9.36
N VAL A 180 -10.83 16.66 -10.31
CA VAL A 180 -10.02 15.69 -11.06
C VAL A 180 -9.95 16.09 -12.52
N LEU A 181 -8.75 16.04 -13.09
CA LEU A 181 -8.52 16.29 -14.51
C LEU A 181 -9.18 15.20 -15.36
N VAL A 182 -9.97 15.61 -16.36
CA VAL A 182 -10.61 14.71 -17.32
C VAL A 182 -9.59 14.31 -18.39
N PRO A 183 -9.44 13.01 -18.75
CA PRO A 183 -8.58 12.60 -19.86
C PRO A 183 -8.98 13.26 -21.18
N GLY A 184 -8.01 13.64 -22.04
CA GLY A 184 -8.29 14.39 -23.27
C GLY A 184 -9.30 13.71 -24.22
N PHE A 185 -9.26 12.37 -24.31
CA PHE A 185 -10.24 11.62 -25.13
C PHE A 185 -11.68 11.74 -24.58
N MET A 186 -11.85 11.85 -23.27
CA MET A 186 -13.16 12.06 -22.64
C MET A 186 -13.61 13.51 -22.77
N GLN A 187 -12.68 14.48 -22.74
CA GLN A 187 -13.00 15.89 -22.99
C GLN A 187 -13.66 16.04 -24.37
N ASN A 188 -13.09 15.41 -25.41
CA ASN A 188 -13.67 15.43 -26.76
C ASN A 188 -15.08 14.83 -26.82
N TRP A 189 -15.32 13.73 -26.10
CA TRP A 189 -16.66 13.11 -26.03
C TRP A 189 -17.65 14.00 -25.26
N LEU A 190 -17.24 14.53 -24.10
CA LEU A 190 -18.07 15.43 -23.28
C LEU A 190 -18.41 16.73 -24.02
N SER A 191 -17.46 17.33 -24.73
CA SER A 191 -17.71 18.53 -25.53
C SER A 191 -18.73 18.27 -26.64
N LYS A 192 -18.69 17.10 -27.30
CA LYS A 192 -19.73 16.70 -28.27
C LYS A 192 -21.10 16.53 -27.61
N CYS A 193 -21.15 15.90 -26.44
CA CYS A 193 -22.39 15.78 -25.68
C CYS A 193 -22.95 17.14 -25.24
N MET A 194 -22.09 18.05 -24.77
CA MET A 194 -22.48 19.41 -24.38
C MET A 194 -23.00 20.22 -25.58
N PHE A 195 -22.37 20.08 -26.75
CA PHE A 195 -22.85 20.71 -27.98
C PHE A 195 -24.23 20.18 -28.39
N PHE A 196 -24.45 18.86 -28.31
CA PHE A 196 -25.77 18.26 -28.56
C PHE A 196 -26.85 18.73 -27.56
N LEU A 197 -26.51 18.87 -26.28
CA LEU A 197 -27.42 19.41 -25.27
C LEU A 197 -27.71 20.90 -25.49
N HIS A 198 -26.74 21.67 -25.96
CA HIS A 198 -26.91 23.06 -26.36
C HIS A 198 -27.85 23.19 -27.57
N GLU A 199 -27.67 22.37 -28.59
CA GLU A 199 -28.55 22.33 -29.77
C GLU A 199 -30.01 21.99 -29.40
N LYS A 200 -30.20 21.17 -28.36
CA LYS A 200 -31.52 20.87 -27.78
C LYS A 200 -32.07 21.96 -26.83
N GLY A 201 -31.36 23.07 -26.66
CA GLY A 201 -31.76 24.17 -25.77
C GLY A 201 -31.70 23.83 -24.27
N ILE A 202 -31.05 22.73 -23.89
CA ILE A 202 -30.95 22.28 -22.49
C ILE A 202 -29.82 23.04 -21.76
N VAL A 203 -28.79 23.47 -22.49
CA VAL A 203 -27.63 24.20 -21.97
C VAL A 203 -27.40 25.45 -22.81
N GLU A 204 -27.27 26.62 -22.18
CA GLU A 204 -27.11 27.89 -22.90
C GLU A 204 -25.76 28.05 -23.59
N THR A 205 -24.68 27.48 -23.04
CA THR A 205 -23.33 27.57 -23.62
C THR A 205 -22.59 26.23 -23.54
N PRO A 206 -22.01 25.72 -24.64
CA PRO A 206 -21.18 24.53 -24.60
C PRO A 206 -19.84 24.85 -23.90
N ILE A 207 -19.59 24.18 -22.77
CA ILE A 207 -18.38 24.37 -21.96
C ILE A 207 -17.42 23.19 -22.22
N ASN A 208 -16.14 23.50 -22.48
CA ASN A 208 -15.09 22.48 -22.48
C ASN A 208 -14.76 22.09 -21.04
N ILE A 209 -15.13 20.87 -20.66
CA ILE A 209 -14.92 20.33 -19.32
C ILE A 209 -13.49 19.78 -19.22
N THR A 210 -12.58 20.56 -18.64
CA THR A 210 -11.18 20.15 -18.41
C THR A 210 -11.01 19.42 -17.07
N SER A 211 -11.80 19.78 -16.07
CA SER A 211 -11.81 19.14 -14.75
C SER A 211 -13.25 18.98 -14.25
N ILE A 212 -13.46 17.95 -13.43
CA ILE A 212 -14.74 17.67 -12.77
C ILE A 212 -14.51 17.72 -11.26
N ASP A 213 -15.30 18.55 -10.58
CA ASP A 213 -15.36 18.54 -9.12
C ASP A 213 -16.22 17.38 -8.63
N LEU A 214 -15.58 16.41 -7.99
CA LEU A 214 -16.23 15.19 -7.50
C LEU A 214 -16.85 15.38 -6.10
N LYS A 215 -16.52 16.46 -5.38
CA LYS A 215 -17.01 16.74 -4.02
C LYS A 215 -16.95 15.51 -3.11
N GLY A 216 -18.08 15.09 -2.54
CA GLY A 216 -18.17 13.90 -1.68
C GLY A 216 -17.73 12.60 -2.35
N LEU A 217 -17.84 12.47 -3.68
CA LEU A 217 -17.33 11.30 -4.40
C LEU A 217 -15.80 11.20 -4.31
N TYR A 218 -15.09 12.33 -4.21
CA TYR A 218 -13.63 12.35 -4.02
C TYR A 218 -13.24 11.79 -2.64
N TYR A 219 -13.99 12.12 -1.60
CA TYR A 219 -13.79 11.57 -0.26
C TYR A 219 -14.13 10.08 -0.21
N MET A 220 -15.18 9.64 -0.91
CA MET A 220 -15.46 8.21 -1.06
C MET A 220 -14.35 7.48 -1.81
N TYR A 221 -13.73 8.11 -2.81
CA TYR A 221 -12.55 7.57 -3.50
C TYR A 221 -11.37 7.40 -2.53
N MET A 222 -11.03 8.41 -1.74
CA MET A 222 -9.94 8.34 -0.75
C MET A 222 -10.22 7.28 0.32
N ALA A 223 -11.46 7.22 0.83
CA ALA A 223 -11.88 6.18 1.78
C ALA A 223 -11.82 4.78 1.14
N SER A 224 -12.20 4.64 -0.14
CA SER A 224 -12.11 3.38 -0.87
C SER A 224 -10.66 2.95 -1.07
N MET A 225 -9.73 3.88 -1.27
CA MET A 225 -8.30 3.60 -1.33
C MET A 225 -7.78 3.10 0.03
N ALA A 226 -8.20 3.75 1.12
CA ALA A 226 -7.88 3.32 2.48
C ALA A 226 -8.44 1.94 2.85
N ILE A 227 -9.59 1.54 2.27
CA ILE A 227 -10.12 0.17 2.36
C ILE A 227 -9.32 -0.79 1.48
N PHE A 228 -9.07 -0.40 0.23
CA PHE A 228 -8.52 -1.28 -0.79
C PHE A 228 -7.07 -1.67 -0.49
N CYS A 229 -6.18 -0.71 -0.21
CA CYS A 229 -4.75 -1.00 -0.07
C CYS A 229 -4.46 -2.06 1.02
N PRO A 230 -4.94 -1.90 2.28
CA PRO A 230 -4.87 -2.93 3.34
C PRO A 230 -5.37 -4.31 2.93
N ASN A 231 -6.60 -4.37 2.41
CA ASN A 231 -7.26 -5.64 2.10
C ASN A 231 -6.63 -6.31 0.88
N SER A 232 -6.16 -5.54 -0.09
CA SER A 232 -5.57 -6.06 -1.33
C SER A 232 -4.23 -6.79 -1.09
N ILE A 233 -3.42 -6.29 -0.14
CA ILE A 233 -2.21 -6.99 0.34
C ILE A 233 -2.61 -8.24 1.12
N ASN A 234 -3.62 -8.13 1.99
CA ASN A 234 -4.10 -9.24 2.81
C ASN A 234 -4.62 -10.43 1.95
N ILE A 235 -5.38 -10.17 0.89
CA ILE A 235 -5.88 -11.25 0.02
C ILE A 235 -4.83 -11.83 -0.95
N LEU A 236 -3.68 -11.15 -1.12
CA LEU A 236 -2.53 -11.64 -1.89
C LEU A 236 -1.46 -12.17 -0.92
N ALA A 237 -1.84 -13.17 -0.13
CA ALA A 237 -1.06 -13.70 0.98
C ALA A 237 -1.07 -15.24 1.00
N GLY A 238 -0.27 -15.83 1.89
CA GLY A 238 -0.33 -17.27 2.19
C GLY A 238 0.85 -18.11 1.66
N ILE A 239 1.93 -17.46 1.23
CA ILE A 239 3.23 -18.12 1.01
C ILE A 239 4.34 -17.30 1.69
N ASN A 240 5.33 -17.98 2.22
CA ASN A 240 6.40 -17.41 3.05
C ASN A 240 7.12 -16.24 2.36
N GLY A 241 6.97 -15.04 2.93
CA GLY A 241 7.63 -13.82 2.47
C GLY A 241 6.80 -12.94 1.54
N LEU A 242 5.62 -13.35 1.09
CA LEU A 242 4.89 -12.65 0.03
C LEU A 242 4.29 -11.32 0.50
N GLU A 243 3.69 -11.26 1.69
CA GLU A 243 3.03 -10.07 2.24
C GLU A 243 4.06 -8.95 2.47
N VAL A 244 5.20 -9.29 3.09
CA VAL A 244 6.27 -8.34 3.34
C VAL A 244 7.04 -8.01 2.07
N GLY A 245 7.34 -9.02 1.25
CA GLY A 245 8.07 -8.87 -0.01
C GLY A 245 7.34 -7.95 -0.99
N GLN A 246 6.03 -8.15 -1.19
CA GLN A 246 5.26 -7.31 -2.11
C GLN A 246 5.20 -5.86 -1.63
N SER A 247 5.15 -5.67 -0.31
CA SER A 247 5.12 -4.34 0.29
C SER A 247 6.48 -3.64 0.19
N ILE A 248 7.59 -4.38 0.29
CA ILE A 248 8.92 -3.85 0.01
C ILE A 248 9.03 -3.44 -1.46
N VAL A 249 8.56 -4.28 -2.39
CA VAL A 249 8.53 -3.96 -3.83
C VAL A 249 7.73 -2.67 -4.09
N LEU A 250 6.54 -2.53 -3.51
CA LEU A 250 5.75 -1.30 -3.60
C LEU A 250 6.49 -0.09 -3.02
N GLY A 251 7.15 -0.23 -1.87
CA GLY A 251 7.95 0.82 -1.25
C GLY A 251 9.13 1.25 -2.13
N LEU A 252 9.83 0.32 -2.76
CA LEU A 252 10.91 0.63 -3.70
C LEU A 252 10.40 1.34 -4.95
N LEU A 253 9.28 0.89 -5.53
CA LEU A 253 8.65 1.54 -6.68
C LEU A 253 8.16 2.95 -6.33
N ALA A 254 7.58 3.14 -5.16
CA ALA A 254 7.20 4.45 -4.65
C ALA A 254 8.41 5.37 -4.50
N LEU A 255 9.53 4.88 -3.94
CA LEU A 255 10.77 5.66 -3.85
C LEU A 255 11.38 6.00 -5.21
N ILE A 256 11.29 5.10 -6.20
CA ILE A 256 11.73 5.40 -7.57
C ILE A 256 10.90 6.57 -8.12
N ASN A 257 9.57 6.49 -8.01
CA ASN A 257 8.67 7.57 -8.40
C ASN A 257 9.00 8.88 -7.66
N ASP A 258 9.13 8.83 -6.35
CA ASP A 258 9.42 10.01 -5.53
C ASP A 258 10.77 10.62 -5.88
N THR A 259 11.79 9.80 -6.17
CA THR A 259 13.12 10.27 -6.59
C THR A 259 13.07 10.96 -7.95
N LEU A 260 12.27 10.44 -8.89
CA LEU A 260 12.05 11.10 -10.19
C LEU A 260 11.43 12.49 -10.00
N TYR A 261 10.40 12.61 -9.17
CA TYR A 261 9.79 13.91 -8.87
C TYR A 261 10.69 14.84 -8.06
N MET A 262 11.54 14.29 -7.17
CA MET A 262 12.53 15.07 -6.44
C MET A 262 13.60 15.68 -7.34
N THR A 263 13.94 15.02 -8.46
CA THR A 263 14.94 15.50 -9.41
C THR A 263 14.35 16.41 -10.48
N LEU A 264 13.21 16.03 -11.06
CA LEU A 264 12.64 16.68 -12.25
C LEU A 264 11.40 17.54 -11.98
N GLY A 265 10.69 17.32 -10.87
CA GLY A 265 9.40 17.96 -10.60
C GLY A 265 9.47 19.44 -10.19
N SER A 266 8.29 20.08 -10.13
CA SER A 266 8.13 21.43 -9.57
C SER A 266 8.35 21.45 -8.05
N GLU A 267 8.60 22.62 -7.44
CA GLU A 267 8.82 22.70 -5.98
C GLU A 267 7.61 22.22 -5.15
N THR A 268 6.39 22.46 -5.63
CA THR A 268 5.17 21.93 -5.01
C THR A 268 5.18 20.40 -5.00
N THR A 269 5.48 19.80 -6.15
CA THR A 269 5.56 18.34 -6.30
C THR A 269 6.70 17.75 -5.46
N LYS A 270 7.86 18.40 -5.43
CA LYS A 270 8.99 18.00 -4.56
C LYS A 270 8.59 17.95 -3.09
N ASN A 271 7.78 18.90 -2.61
CA ASN A 271 7.31 18.88 -1.22
C ASN A 271 6.43 17.65 -0.93
N SER A 272 5.45 17.34 -1.80
CA SER A 272 4.58 16.17 -1.66
C SER A 272 5.36 14.84 -1.73
N HIS A 273 6.32 14.72 -2.63
CA HIS A 273 7.15 13.51 -2.72
C HIS A 273 8.17 13.41 -1.59
N ARG A 274 8.66 14.54 -1.05
CA ARG A 274 9.47 14.54 0.17
C ARG A 274 8.68 14.02 1.37
N PHE A 275 7.41 14.40 1.49
CA PHE A 275 6.52 13.84 2.52
C PHE A 275 6.42 12.32 2.39
N SER A 276 6.16 11.80 1.18
CA SER A 276 6.15 10.35 0.93
C SER A 276 7.46 9.65 1.33
N ILE A 277 8.61 10.17 0.90
CA ILE A 277 9.93 9.59 1.19
C ILE A 277 10.18 9.46 2.70
N VAL A 278 9.78 10.47 3.47
CA VAL A 278 9.94 10.54 4.93
C VAL A 278 9.16 9.42 5.63
N LEU A 279 8.04 8.96 5.07
CA LEU A 279 7.27 7.82 5.58
C LEU A 279 7.76 6.48 5.00
N ILE A 280 8.05 6.41 3.70
CA ILE A 280 8.42 5.16 3.01
C ILE A 280 9.79 4.63 3.43
N ILE A 281 10.80 5.49 3.63
CA ILE A 281 12.15 5.02 4.00
C ILE A 281 12.14 4.28 5.36
N PRO A 282 11.56 4.84 6.44
CA PRO A 282 11.44 4.13 7.72
C PRO A 282 10.59 2.86 7.63
N PHE A 283 9.54 2.88 6.80
CA PHE A 283 8.71 1.71 6.52
C PHE A 283 9.54 0.57 5.94
N LEU A 284 10.37 0.86 4.91
CA LEU A 284 11.28 -0.14 4.35
C LEU A 284 12.27 -0.67 5.39
N GLY A 285 12.76 0.17 6.32
CA GLY A 285 13.63 -0.25 7.41
C GLY A 285 13.02 -1.36 8.27
N VAL A 286 11.80 -1.15 8.79
CA VAL A 286 11.11 -2.15 9.61
C VAL A 286 10.67 -3.37 8.80
N SER A 287 10.23 -3.18 7.55
CA SER A 287 9.75 -4.25 6.67
C SER A 287 10.89 -5.15 6.22
N MET A 288 12.08 -4.62 5.92
CA MET A 288 13.27 -5.42 5.62
C MET A 288 13.71 -6.28 6.82
N ALA A 289 13.55 -5.78 8.05
CA ALA A 289 13.81 -6.57 9.24
C ALA A 289 12.79 -7.68 9.39
N LEU A 290 11.49 -7.40 9.23
CA LEU A 290 10.45 -8.44 9.28
C LEU A 290 10.64 -9.49 8.17
N PHE A 291 10.96 -9.06 6.94
CA PHE A 291 11.19 -9.94 5.80
C PHE A 291 12.33 -10.92 6.06
N LYS A 292 13.38 -10.52 6.78
CA LYS A 292 14.46 -11.43 7.17
C LYS A 292 13.96 -12.64 7.97
N TRP A 293 12.91 -12.47 8.79
CA TRP A 293 12.31 -13.53 9.61
C TRP A 293 11.14 -14.24 8.94
N ASN A 294 10.42 -13.56 8.04
CA ASN A 294 9.24 -14.08 7.36
C ASN A 294 9.55 -14.72 5.98
N LYS A 295 10.67 -14.36 5.33
CA LYS A 295 11.09 -14.99 4.07
C LYS A 295 11.28 -16.49 4.23
N TRP A 296 11.12 -17.23 3.14
CA TRP A 296 11.31 -18.67 3.11
C TRP A 296 12.70 -19.13 3.60
N PRO A 297 12.79 -20.18 4.45
CA PRO A 297 11.69 -20.75 5.24
C PRO A 297 11.31 -19.80 6.40
N ALA A 298 10.01 -19.50 6.53
CA ALA A 298 9.56 -18.54 7.53
C ALA A 298 9.81 -19.03 8.96
N LYS A 299 10.11 -18.08 9.84
CA LYS A 299 10.23 -18.28 11.29
C LYS A 299 9.10 -17.59 12.05
N VAL A 300 8.36 -16.71 11.38
CA VAL A 300 7.27 -15.91 11.91
C VAL A 300 6.23 -15.64 10.82
N PHE A 301 4.96 -15.56 11.21
CA PHE A 301 3.89 -15.03 10.37
C PHE A 301 3.56 -13.59 10.75
N VAL A 302 3.18 -12.82 9.75
CA VAL A 302 3.00 -11.37 9.90
C VAL A 302 1.66 -11.00 10.50
N GLY A 303 0.61 -11.80 10.23
CA GLY A 303 -0.77 -11.50 10.60
C GLY A 303 -1.39 -10.37 9.77
N ASP A 304 -2.68 -10.16 9.98
CA ASP A 304 -3.45 -9.11 9.32
C ASP A 304 -2.95 -7.72 9.70
N THR A 305 -2.38 -7.58 10.90
CA THR A 305 -1.76 -6.34 11.38
C THR A 305 -0.75 -5.77 10.38
N TYR A 306 0.14 -6.60 9.82
CA TYR A 306 1.14 -6.10 8.86
C TYR A 306 0.49 -5.68 7.54
N CYS A 307 -0.45 -6.46 7.03
CA CYS A 307 -1.14 -6.16 5.78
C CYS A 307 -1.88 -4.83 5.87
N TYR A 308 -2.55 -4.59 7.01
CA TYR A 308 -3.25 -3.34 7.30
C TYR A 308 -2.31 -2.16 7.43
N PHE A 309 -1.25 -2.33 8.22
CA PHE A 309 -0.19 -1.34 8.36
C PHE A 309 0.43 -0.96 7.00
N ALA A 310 0.93 -1.94 6.25
CA ALA A 310 1.61 -1.71 4.97
C ALA A 310 0.68 -1.06 3.95
N GLY A 311 -0.55 -1.56 3.80
CA GLY A 311 -1.52 -1.00 2.88
C GLY A 311 -1.89 0.44 3.23
N MET A 312 -2.03 0.76 4.52
CA MET A 312 -2.37 2.11 4.94
C MET A 312 -1.21 3.09 4.76
N VAL A 313 0.05 2.67 4.91
CA VAL A 313 1.22 3.52 4.56
C VAL A 313 1.10 3.98 3.11
N PHE A 314 0.78 3.08 2.18
CA PHE A 314 0.61 3.43 0.77
C PHE A 314 -0.61 4.31 0.48
N ALA A 315 -1.73 4.06 1.16
CA ALA A 315 -2.91 4.93 1.05
C ALA A 315 -2.60 6.34 1.56
N VAL A 316 -1.97 6.47 2.72
CA VAL A 316 -1.59 7.75 3.34
C VAL A 316 -0.67 8.55 2.43
N VAL A 317 0.44 7.97 1.95
CA VAL A 317 1.37 8.72 1.08
C VAL A 317 0.77 9.02 -0.27
N GLY A 318 -0.10 8.15 -0.81
CA GLY A 318 -0.81 8.40 -2.06
C GLY A 318 -1.80 9.56 -1.96
N ILE A 319 -2.58 9.61 -0.86
CA ILE A 319 -3.59 10.63 -0.61
C ILE A 319 -2.94 11.98 -0.31
N GLN A 320 -2.09 12.05 0.72
CA GLN A 320 -1.46 13.32 1.14
C GLN A 320 -0.37 13.78 0.17
N GLY A 321 0.32 12.84 -0.47
CA GLY A 321 1.26 13.16 -1.55
C GLY A 321 0.60 13.57 -2.87
N HIS A 322 -0.73 13.55 -2.96
CA HIS A 322 -1.51 13.86 -4.18
C HIS A 322 -1.13 13.03 -5.43
N PHE A 323 -0.58 11.82 -5.24
CA PHE A 323 -0.26 10.89 -6.32
C PHE A 323 -1.00 9.56 -6.20
N ALA A 324 -2.18 9.56 -5.56
CA ALA A 324 -3.04 8.38 -5.37
C ALA A 324 -3.29 7.59 -6.66
N LYS A 325 -3.42 8.27 -7.81
CA LYS A 325 -3.52 7.63 -9.14
C LYS A 325 -2.28 6.81 -9.50
N THR A 326 -1.09 7.38 -9.29
CA THR A 326 0.18 6.67 -9.52
C THR A 326 0.35 5.54 -8.51
N MET A 327 -0.04 5.75 -7.25
CA MET A 327 0.01 4.69 -6.24
C MET A 327 -0.89 3.50 -6.62
N LEU A 328 -2.13 3.73 -7.07
CA LEU A 328 -2.99 2.64 -7.57
C LEU A 328 -2.41 1.94 -8.81
N LEU A 329 -1.65 2.65 -9.65
CA LEU A 329 -0.94 2.05 -10.78
C LEU A 329 0.18 1.09 -10.31
N LEU A 330 0.84 1.37 -9.19
CA LEU A 330 1.80 0.43 -8.59
C LEU A 330 1.11 -0.80 -7.99
N PHE A 331 -0.14 -0.65 -7.55
CA PHE A 331 -0.99 -1.73 -7.02
C PHE A 331 -1.65 -2.59 -8.11
N VAL A 332 -1.30 -2.45 -9.39
CA VAL A 332 -1.89 -3.23 -10.48
C VAL A 332 -1.91 -4.74 -10.21
N PRO A 333 -0.83 -5.38 -9.71
CA PRO A 333 -0.87 -6.80 -9.38
C PRO A 333 -1.91 -7.14 -8.29
N GLN A 334 -2.03 -6.31 -7.25
CA GLN A 334 -3.03 -6.45 -6.19
C GLN A 334 -4.46 -6.23 -6.74
N ILE A 335 -4.65 -5.26 -7.63
CA ILE A 335 -5.92 -4.99 -8.32
C ILE A 335 -6.33 -6.19 -9.17
N ILE A 336 -5.40 -6.74 -9.97
CA ILE A 336 -5.64 -7.94 -10.78
C ILE A 336 -5.99 -9.12 -9.88
N ASN A 337 -5.27 -9.33 -8.78
CA ASN A 337 -5.60 -10.42 -7.83
C ASN A 337 -7.00 -10.24 -7.22
N PHE A 338 -7.36 -9.02 -6.85
CA PHE A 338 -8.68 -8.69 -6.33
C PHE A 338 -9.77 -9.00 -7.36
N ILE A 339 -9.67 -8.45 -8.57
CA ILE A 339 -10.65 -8.66 -9.66
C ILE A 339 -10.74 -10.15 -10.01
N TYR A 340 -9.60 -10.84 -10.11
CA TYR A 340 -9.57 -12.26 -10.38
C TYR A 340 -10.20 -13.08 -9.25
N SER A 341 -10.08 -12.64 -8.00
CA SER A 341 -10.73 -13.26 -6.83
C SER A 341 -12.24 -12.97 -6.72
N VAL A 342 -12.76 -11.90 -7.34
CA VAL A 342 -14.17 -11.45 -7.20
C VAL A 342 -15.19 -12.58 -7.38
N PRO A 343 -15.10 -13.48 -8.39
CA PRO A 343 -16.08 -14.54 -8.54
C PRO A 343 -16.19 -15.45 -7.31
N GLN A 344 -15.07 -15.70 -6.61
CA GLN A 344 -15.07 -16.44 -5.36
C GLN A 344 -15.50 -15.58 -4.18
N LEU A 345 -14.99 -14.34 -4.06
CA LEU A 345 -15.32 -13.45 -2.94
C LEU A 345 -16.82 -13.11 -2.85
N PHE A 346 -17.50 -13.00 -4.00
CA PHE A 346 -18.95 -12.78 -4.07
C PHE A 346 -19.77 -14.07 -4.20
N ASN A 347 -19.12 -15.23 -4.03
CA ASN A 347 -19.75 -16.55 -4.06
C ASN A 347 -20.54 -16.83 -5.37
N LEU A 348 -20.05 -16.29 -6.50
CA LEU A 348 -20.49 -16.67 -7.85
C LEU A 348 -19.95 -18.06 -8.23
N VAL A 349 -18.75 -18.35 -7.71
CA VAL A 349 -18.07 -19.65 -7.69
C VAL A 349 -17.76 -19.96 -6.22
N PHE A 350 -17.81 -21.23 -5.84
CA PHE A 350 -17.50 -21.63 -4.47
C PHE A 350 -16.12 -21.09 -4.01
N CYS A 351 -16.10 -20.51 -2.82
CA CYS A 351 -14.92 -19.95 -2.20
C CYS A 351 -14.53 -20.79 -0.97
N PRO A 352 -13.47 -21.61 -1.07
CA PRO A 352 -12.93 -22.31 0.09
C PRO A 352 -12.40 -21.31 1.13
N ARG A 353 -12.42 -21.72 2.41
CA ARG A 353 -11.85 -20.90 3.50
C ARG A 353 -10.39 -20.53 3.26
N HIS A 354 -9.61 -21.47 2.74
CA HIS A 354 -8.19 -21.27 2.41
C HIS A 354 -8.00 -21.46 0.90
N ARG A 355 -7.39 -20.46 0.25
CA ARG A 355 -7.10 -20.44 -1.19
C ARG A 355 -5.60 -20.53 -1.50
N LEU A 356 -4.80 -20.86 -0.50
CA LEU A 356 -3.35 -21.08 -0.60
C LEU A 356 -3.09 -22.29 -1.50
N PRO A 357 -1.97 -22.32 -2.25
CA PRO A 357 -1.53 -23.50 -2.98
C PRO A 357 -1.45 -24.76 -2.10
N LYS A 358 -1.65 -25.93 -2.72
CA LYS A 358 -1.55 -27.21 -2.04
C LYS A 358 -0.09 -27.68 -2.05
N PHE A 359 0.48 -27.89 -0.88
CA PHE A 359 1.82 -28.48 -0.74
C PHE A 359 1.76 -30.00 -0.89
N ASN A 360 2.69 -30.56 -1.66
CA ASN A 360 2.89 -32.00 -1.77
C ASN A 360 4.16 -32.41 -1.02
N GLU A 361 4.02 -33.30 -0.03
CA GLU A 361 5.14 -33.73 0.82
C GLU A 361 6.13 -34.64 0.08
N SER A 362 5.69 -35.34 -0.98
CA SER A 362 6.55 -36.30 -1.69
C SER A 362 7.63 -35.64 -2.54
N ASP A 363 7.35 -34.48 -3.14
CA ASP A 363 8.27 -33.73 -4.00
C ASP A 363 8.67 -32.36 -3.42
N GLY A 364 7.99 -31.88 -2.37
CA GLY A 364 8.26 -30.60 -1.74
C GLY A 364 7.82 -29.38 -2.57
N LEU A 365 6.89 -29.55 -3.51
CA LEU A 365 6.40 -28.51 -4.41
C LEU A 365 4.99 -28.03 -4.03
N LEU A 366 4.64 -26.83 -4.49
CA LEU A 366 3.29 -26.28 -4.43
C LEU A 366 2.55 -26.52 -5.75
N TYR A 367 1.31 -26.96 -5.64
CA TYR A 367 0.37 -27.21 -6.74
C TYR A 367 -0.83 -26.26 -6.66
N PRO A 368 -1.50 -25.95 -7.78
CA PRO A 368 -2.76 -25.22 -7.74
C PRO A 368 -3.76 -25.91 -6.81
N SER A 369 -4.22 -25.18 -5.80
CA SER A 369 -5.37 -25.56 -4.98
C SER A 369 -6.65 -25.43 -5.79
N ARG A 370 -7.67 -26.23 -5.48
CA ARG A 370 -8.90 -26.32 -6.28
C ARG A 370 -10.16 -26.08 -5.44
N ALA A 371 -11.19 -25.51 -6.06
CA ALA A 371 -12.55 -25.44 -5.55
C ALA A 371 -13.38 -26.60 -6.13
N ASN A 372 -14.05 -27.36 -5.27
CA ASN A 372 -14.92 -28.47 -5.68
C ASN A 372 -16.27 -27.93 -6.15
N LEU A 373 -16.50 -27.99 -7.47
CA LEU A 373 -17.69 -27.47 -8.13
C LEU A 373 -18.77 -28.54 -8.32
N LYS A 374 -18.46 -29.81 -8.04
CA LYS A 374 -19.44 -30.90 -8.02
C LYS A 374 -20.33 -30.81 -6.78
N GLU A 375 -19.74 -30.58 -5.62
CA GLU A 375 -20.48 -30.41 -4.35
C GLU A 375 -21.11 -29.03 -4.24
N ASN A 376 -20.43 -28.00 -4.74
CA ASN A 376 -20.86 -26.61 -4.67
C ASN A 376 -20.91 -26.01 -6.08
N PRO A 377 -22.00 -26.23 -6.84
CA PRO A 377 -22.08 -25.81 -8.23
C PRO A 377 -22.03 -24.28 -8.34
N PRO A 378 -21.32 -23.74 -9.36
CA PRO A 378 -21.28 -22.31 -9.61
C PRO A 378 -22.65 -21.80 -10.08
N LYS A 379 -22.86 -20.48 -10.03
CA LYS A 379 -24.06 -19.87 -10.61
C LYS A 379 -24.14 -20.18 -12.11
N THR A 380 -25.32 -20.55 -12.60
CA THR A 380 -25.52 -21.05 -13.97
C THR A 380 -25.00 -20.10 -15.05
N PHE A 381 -25.22 -18.80 -14.88
CA PHE A 381 -24.74 -17.78 -15.83
C PHE A 381 -23.20 -17.66 -15.88
N PHE A 382 -22.50 -18.14 -14.85
CA PHE A 382 -21.05 -18.07 -14.73
C PHE A 382 -20.34 -19.29 -15.34
N ILE A 383 -21.06 -20.36 -15.67
CA ILE A 383 -20.49 -21.58 -16.29
C ILE A 383 -19.81 -21.29 -17.64
N PRO A 384 -20.43 -20.53 -18.58
CA PRO A 384 -19.74 -20.16 -19.82
C PRO A 384 -18.46 -19.35 -19.58
N ILE A 385 -18.48 -18.48 -18.56
CA ILE A 385 -17.32 -17.66 -18.18
C ILE A 385 -16.18 -18.55 -17.69
N LEU A 386 -16.46 -19.55 -16.85
CA LEU A 386 -15.46 -20.54 -16.43
C LEU A 386 -14.81 -21.22 -17.64
N LYS A 387 -15.60 -21.69 -18.60
CA LYS A 387 -15.07 -22.34 -19.82
C LYS A 387 -14.14 -21.41 -20.61
N VAL A 388 -14.51 -20.13 -20.75
CA VAL A 388 -13.65 -19.11 -21.38
C VAL A 388 -12.36 -18.90 -20.59
N LEU A 389 -12.44 -18.76 -19.27
CA LEU A 389 -11.26 -18.62 -18.41
C LEU A 389 -10.33 -19.84 -18.51
N GLY A 390 -10.88 -21.06 -18.58
CA GLY A 390 -10.12 -22.29 -18.78
C GLY A 390 -9.46 -22.34 -20.16
N PHE A 391 -10.18 -21.97 -21.21
CA PHE A 391 -9.64 -21.87 -22.57
C PHE A 391 -8.48 -20.85 -22.66
N CYS A 392 -8.62 -19.71 -21.99
CA CYS A 392 -7.56 -18.70 -21.89
C CYS A 392 -6.41 -19.09 -20.95
N HIS A 393 -6.40 -20.30 -20.39
CA HIS A 393 -5.42 -20.77 -19.41
C HIS A 393 -5.31 -19.85 -18.18
N LEU A 394 -6.40 -19.17 -17.83
CA LEU A 394 -6.50 -18.34 -16.62
C LEU A 394 -6.94 -19.15 -15.40
N ILE A 395 -7.59 -20.29 -15.61
CA ILE A 395 -7.85 -21.28 -14.56
C ILE A 395 -7.53 -22.66 -15.13
N ASP A 396 -7.22 -23.59 -14.24
CA ASP A 396 -7.19 -25.01 -14.58
C ASP A 396 -8.59 -25.57 -14.28
N LEU A 397 -9.24 -26.14 -15.30
CA LEU A 397 -10.56 -26.75 -15.20
C LEU A 397 -10.46 -28.26 -15.29
N GLU A 398 -11.08 -28.94 -14.34
CA GLU A 398 -11.31 -30.39 -14.42
C GLU A 398 -12.74 -30.63 -14.90
N ILE A 399 -12.87 -31.31 -16.04
CA ILE A 399 -14.15 -31.62 -16.66
C ILE A 399 -14.31 -33.14 -16.69
N ASP A 400 -15.50 -33.62 -16.38
CA ASP A 400 -15.84 -35.03 -16.51
C ASP A 400 -15.99 -35.40 -17.99
N ASP A 401 -15.14 -36.31 -18.48
CA ASP A 401 -15.13 -36.75 -19.88
C ASP A 401 -16.44 -37.40 -20.33
N LYS A 402 -17.24 -37.94 -19.40
CA LYS A 402 -18.50 -38.64 -19.71
C LYS A 402 -19.71 -37.71 -19.68
N THR A 403 -19.75 -36.77 -18.75
CA THR A 403 -20.91 -35.89 -18.52
C THR A 403 -20.73 -34.48 -19.05
N GLY A 404 -19.49 -34.08 -19.37
CA GLY A 404 -19.15 -32.70 -19.76
C GLY A 404 -19.35 -31.68 -18.64
N GLN A 405 -19.58 -32.14 -17.40
CA GLN A 405 -19.76 -31.27 -16.24
C GLN A 405 -18.42 -30.85 -15.66
N ILE A 406 -18.36 -29.63 -15.13
CA ILE A 406 -17.18 -29.10 -14.46
C ILE A 406 -17.11 -29.70 -13.05
N ILE A 407 -16.06 -30.48 -12.78
CA ILE A 407 -15.82 -31.13 -11.48
C ILE A 407 -15.18 -30.13 -10.51
N SER A 408 -14.13 -29.45 -10.96
CA SER A 408 -13.37 -28.53 -10.13
C SER A 408 -12.68 -27.45 -10.97
N CYS A 409 -12.31 -26.34 -10.32
CA CYS A 409 -11.43 -25.33 -10.91
C CYS A 409 -10.30 -24.95 -9.95
N SER A 410 -9.17 -24.48 -10.47
CA SER A 410 -8.15 -23.86 -9.62
C SER A 410 -8.70 -22.63 -8.90
N ASN A 411 -8.24 -22.40 -7.67
CA ASN A 411 -8.62 -21.22 -6.90
C ASN A 411 -8.15 -19.94 -7.60
N MET A 412 -9.02 -18.95 -7.67
CA MET A 412 -8.80 -17.74 -8.44
C MET A 412 -7.99 -16.72 -7.63
N THR A 413 -6.67 -16.89 -7.66
CA THR A 413 -5.68 -15.98 -7.06
C THR A 413 -4.44 -15.95 -7.96
N ILE A 414 -3.70 -14.84 -7.98
CA ILE A 414 -2.46 -14.75 -8.77
C ILE A 414 -1.46 -15.84 -8.35
N ILE A 415 -1.44 -16.23 -7.07
CA ILE A 415 -0.56 -17.29 -6.57
C ILE A 415 -0.83 -18.62 -7.31
N ASN A 416 -2.09 -19.03 -7.40
CA ASN A 416 -2.47 -20.25 -8.13
C ASN A 416 -2.34 -20.06 -9.65
N LEU A 417 -2.61 -18.86 -10.18
CA LEU A 417 -2.43 -18.55 -11.60
C LEU A 417 -0.97 -18.76 -12.06
N MET A 418 0.00 -18.33 -11.25
CA MET A 418 1.42 -18.58 -11.55
C MET A 418 1.73 -20.08 -11.62
N LEU A 419 1.10 -20.89 -10.76
CA LEU A 419 1.26 -22.35 -10.80
C LEU A 419 0.54 -23.00 -11.99
N VAL A 420 -0.56 -22.40 -12.48
CA VAL A 420 -1.23 -22.83 -13.72
C VAL A 420 -0.34 -22.53 -14.92
N TRP A 421 0.31 -21.36 -14.98
CA TRP A 421 1.13 -20.95 -16.11
C TRP A 421 2.52 -21.59 -16.15
N PHE A 422 3.18 -21.74 -14.99
CA PHE A 422 4.57 -22.17 -14.89
C PHE A 422 4.74 -23.57 -14.28
N GLY A 423 3.64 -24.21 -13.89
CA GLY A 423 3.63 -25.52 -13.26
C GLY A 423 4.01 -25.50 -11.77
N PRO A 424 4.08 -26.69 -11.15
CA PRO A 424 4.40 -26.85 -9.73
C PRO A 424 5.82 -26.38 -9.42
N MET A 425 5.97 -25.64 -8.33
CA MET A 425 7.28 -25.10 -7.94
C MET A 425 7.44 -24.98 -6.42
N ARG A 426 8.69 -24.88 -5.99
CA ARG A 426 9.02 -24.64 -4.58
C ARG A 426 8.54 -23.25 -4.15
N GLU A 427 8.14 -23.14 -2.90
CA GLU A 427 7.51 -21.93 -2.35
C GLU A 427 8.34 -20.65 -2.49
N ASP A 428 9.66 -20.70 -2.25
CA ASP A 428 10.56 -19.56 -2.45
C ASP A 428 10.63 -19.12 -3.91
N LYS A 429 10.64 -20.07 -4.85
CA LYS A 429 10.62 -19.78 -6.29
C LYS A 429 9.31 -19.11 -6.70
N LEU A 430 8.18 -19.58 -6.18
CA LEU A 430 6.86 -18.98 -6.41
C LEU A 430 6.79 -17.56 -5.87
N CYS A 431 7.25 -17.36 -4.64
CA CYS A 431 7.31 -16.04 -4.02
C CYS A 431 8.18 -15.08 -4.85
N ASN A 432 9.41 -15.48 -5.20
CA ASN A 432 10.31 -14.66 -6.00
C ASN A 432 9.77 -14.37 -7.40
N LEU A 433 9.08 -15.32 -8.04
CA LEU A 433 8.43 -15.12 -9.33
C LEU A 433 7.36 -14.02 -9.23
N ILE A 434 6.46 -14.10 -8.24
CA ILE A 434 5.40 -13.10 -8.03
C ILE A 434 6.01 -11.71 -7.75
N LEU A 435 7.01 -11.63 -6.87
CA LEU A 435 7.68 -10.37 -6.54
C LEU A 435 8.41 -9.77 -7.75
N SER A 436 9.05 -10.61 -8.57
CA SER A 436 9.71 -10.16 -9.81
C SER A 436 8.70 -9.66 -10.83
N CYS A 437 7.61 -10.40 -11.06
CA CYS A 437 6.51 -9.94 -11.91
C CYS A 437 5.93 -8.62 -11.43
N GLN A 438 5.69 -8.47 -10.13
CA GLN A 438 5.19 -7.23 -9.54
C GLN A 438 6.16 -6.06 -9.76
N PHE A 439 7.47 -6.26 -9.53
CA PHE A 439 8.46 -5.22 -9.76
C PHE A 439 8.51 -4.81 -11.24
N MET A 440 8.51 -5.77 -12.16
CA MET A 440 8.53 -5.49 -13.60
C MET A 440 7.26 -4.77 -14.07
N ILE A 441 6.08 -5.19 -13.61
CA ILE A 441 4.81 -4.51 -13.89
C ILE A 441 4.84 -3.09 -13.32
N GLY A 442 5.37 -2.91 -12.11
CA GLY A 442 5.50 -1.60 -11.47
C GLY A 442 6.42 -0.63 -12.23
N ILE A 443 7.58 -1.11 -12.69
CA ILE A 443 8.49 -0.32 -13.53
C ILE A 443 7.81 0.04 -14.85
N ALA A 444 7.17 -0.92 -15.52
CA ALA A 444 6.42 -0.68 -16.75
C ALA A 444 5.30 0.34 -16.53
N ALA A 445 4.57 0.26 -15.41
CA ALA A 445 3.57 1.23 -14.99
C ALA A 445 4.15 2.65 -14.85
N LEU A 446 5.28 2.81 -14.16
CA LEU A 446 5.94 4.11 -14.03
C LEU A 446 6.40 4.67 -15.38
N VAL A 447 6.99 3.83 -16.23
CA VAL A 447 7.38 4.23 -17.60
C VAL A 447 6.15 4.66 -18.40
N LEU A 448 5.07 3.88 -18.40
CA LEU A 448 3.82 4.23 -19.07
C LEU A 448 3.22 5.53 -18.52
N ARG A 449 3.28 5.76 -17.21
CA ARG A 449 2.77 6.98 -16.57
C ARG A 449 3.45 8.24 -17.11
N HIS A 450 4.77 8.20 -17.30
CA HIS A 450 5.57 9.35 -17.72
C HIS A 450 5.68 9.47 -19.26
N CYS A 451 5.75 8.35 -19.98
CA CYS A 451 5.85 8.36 -21.43
C CYS A 451 4.49 8.51 -22.13
N VAL A 452 3.45 7.81 -21.65
CA VAL A 452 2.12 7.76 -22.31
C VAL A 452 1.11 8.65 -21.60
N GLY A 453 1.23 8.84 -20.28
CA GLY A 453 0.36 9.75 -19.54
C GLY A 453 0.42 11.19 -20.06
N SER A 454 1.59 11.65 -20.48
CA SER A 454 1.78 12.95 -21.15
C SER A 454 0.97 13.08 -22.44
N ILE A 455 0.82 11.99 -23.20
CA ILE A 455 0.02 11.94 -24.44
C ILE A 455 -1.48 11.97 -24.14
N ILE A 456 -1.93 11.23 -23.13
CA ILE A 456 -3.36 11.09 -22.80
C ILE A 456 -3.93 12.35 -22.14
N PHE A 457 -3.15 12.98 -21.26
CA PHE A 457 -3.58 14.14 -20.49
C PHE A 457 -3.00 15.47 -21.01
N GLN A 458 -2.22 15.44 -22.10
CA GLN A 458 -1.50 16.59 -22.68
C GLN A 458 -0.54 17.30 -21.71
N HIS A 459 -0.36 16.73 -20.51
CA HIS A 459 0.47 17.27 -19.44
C HIS A 459 1.02 16.12 -18.60
N ASP A 460 2.30 16.17 -18.26
CA ASP A 460 2.87 15.35 -17.20
C ASP A 460 3.29 16.27 -16.04
N ASN A 461 3.05 15.82 -14.82
CA ASN A 461 3.48 16.53 -13.62
C ASN A 461 5.01 16.48 -13.45
N LEU A 462 5.71 15.61 -14.21
CA LEU A 462 7.17 15.46 -14.18
C LEU A 462 7.89 16.53 -15.01
N TRP A 463 7.29 16.98 -16.12
CA TRP A 463 7.82 18.05 -16.96
C TRP A 463 6.69 18.82 -17.66
N THR A 464 6.78 20.15 -17.66
CA THR A 464 6.02 20.97 -18.60
C THR A 464 6.61 20.76 -20.00
N ILE A 465 5.84 20.19 -20.92
CA ILE A 465 6.13 20.35 -22.35
C ILE A 465 6.03 21.86 -22.61
N LYS A 466 7.18 22.49 -22.86
CA LYS A 466 7.24 23.91 -23.21
C LYS A 466 6.74 24.15 -24.63
#